data_AF-A0A2N2WKN0-F1
#
_entry.id   AF-A0A2N2WKN0-F1
#
_cell.length_a   1.000
_cell.length_b   1.000
_cell.length_c   1.000
_cell.angle_alpha   90.00
_cell.angle_beta   90.00
_cell.angle_gamma   90.00
#
_symmetry.space_group_name_H-M   'P 1'
#
loop_
_entity.id
_entity.type
_entity.pdbx_description
1 polymer ?
#
loop_
_entity_poly.entity_id
_entity_poly.type
_entity_poly.pdbx_seq_one_letter_code
_entity_poly.pdbx_strand_id
1 'polypeptide(L)'
;MKKLISILFFGILFISAFGQSSDSLFGKLIAKCADFSTGTGNYKCEPYLDLASYVQSLEPTQAIFVLTECAKTGKFEDQMIVLTKMLFESKNDSPFRRPMIGGAIFLGNTTYDDWTSEPIEIINNVPFLITRGYFIGGLPESSLHYLEYCMENGVWTAVVYKTKTEDELNAALKTLLNGSKWKKELSKDDVDFFKNQIN
;
A
#
# COMPACT_ATOMS: atom_id res chain seq x y z
N MET A 1 23.16 -56.80 -17.50
CA MET A 1 21.78 -56.54 -17.06
C MET A 1 21.55 -55.03 -17.06
N LYS A 2 20.91 -54.50 -18.11
CA LYS A 2 20.61 -53.07 -18.29
C LYS A 2 19.12 -52.87 -17.93
N LYS A 3 18.81 -52.00 -16.97
CA LYS A 3 17.42 -51.56 -16.70
C LYS A 3 17.27 -50.14 -17.23
N LEU A 4 16.45 -49.98 -18.27
CA LEU A 4 15.92 -48.70 -18.74
C LEU A 4 14.86 -48.22 -17.74
N ILE A 5 15.03 -47.03 -17.19
CA ILE A 5 13.97 -46.32 -16.47
C ILE A 5 13.39 -45.30 -17.45
N SER A 6 12.18 -45.58 -17.91
CA SER A 6 11.37 -44.70 -18.76
C SER A 6 10.69 -43.68 -17.85
N ILE A 7 11.20 -42.44 -17.81
CA ILE A 7 10.55 -41.34 -17.08
C ILE A 7 9.57 -40.67 -18.04
N LEU A 8 8.28 -40.92 -17.81
CA LEU A 8 7.17 -40.32 -18.51
C LEU A 8 7.07 -38.83 -18.10
N PHE A 9 7.41 -37.91 -19.01
CA PHE A 9 7.16 -36.48 -18.84
C PHE A 9 5.66 -36.21 -19.03
N PHE A 10 4.91 -36.10 -17.92
CA PHE A 10 3.57 -35.53 -17.94
C PHE A 10 3.69 -34.00 -18.01
N GLY A 11 3.71 -33.47 -19.24
CA GLY A 11 3.60 -32.04 -19.51
C GLY A 11 2.17 -31.57 -19.22
N ILE A 12 1.93 -31.06 -18.02
CA ILE A 12 0.65 -30.47 -17.64
C ILE A 12 0.60 -29.03 -18.18
N LEU A 13 -0.04 -28.86 -19.34
CA LEU A 13 -0.50 -27.57 -19.86
C LEU A 13 -1.71 -27.08 -19.04
N PHE A 14 -1.46 -26.35 -17.95
CA PHE A 14 -2.48 -25.57 -17.23
C PHE A 14 -2.23 -24.08 -17.46
N ILE A 15 -2.53 -23.57 -18.65
CA ILE A 15 -2.47 -22.14 -18.93
C ILE A 15 -3.70 -21.79 -19.77
N SER A 16 -4.72 -21.17 -19.16
CA SER A 16 -5.58 -20.16 -19.82
C SER A 16 -6.81 -19.72 -19.03
N ALA A 17 -7.29 -20.45 -18.03
CA ALA A 17 -8.57 -20.09 -17.38
C ALA A 17 -8.47 -19.11 -16.20
N PHE A 18 -7.29 -18.91 -15.60
CA PHE A 18 -7.14 -18.09 -14.39
C PHE A 18 -7.02 -16.57 -14.64
N GLY A 19 -6.75 -16.15 -15.88
CA GLY A 19 -6.35 -14.76 -16.17
C GLY A 19 -7.46 -13.73 -16.34
N GLN A 20 -8.74 -14.12 -16.50
CA GLN A 20 -9.77 -13.14 -16.92
C GLN A 20 -10.65 -12.60 -15.79
N SER A 21 -10.80 -13.32 -14.66
CA SER A 21 -11.76 -12.95 -13.62
C SER A 21 -11.16 -12.08 -12.51
N SER A 22 -9.93 -12.39 -12.06
CA SER A 22 -9.29 -11.71 -10.92
C SER A 22 -8.85 -10.28 -11.26
N ASP A 23 -8.36 -10.05 -12.47
CA ASP A 23 -8.01 -8.71 -12.97
C ASP A 23 -9.19 -7.72 -12.91
N SER A 24 -10.43 -8.20 -13.03
CA SER A 24 -11.60 -7.34 -13.04
C SER A 24 -11.98 -6.77 -11.67
N LEU A 25 -11.71 -7.49 -10.58
CA LEU A 25 -12.05 -7.03 -9.23
C LEU A 25 -10.95 -6.13 -8.67
N PHE A 26 -9.68 -6.50 -8.85
CA PHE A 26 -8.55 -5.64 -8.48
C PHE A 26 -8.68 -4.26 -9.11
N GLY A 27 -8.89 -4.20 -10.43
CA GLY A 27 -9.05 -2.94 -11.16
C GLY A 27 -10.22 -2.09 -10.65
N LYS A 28 -11.33 -2.71 -10.26
CA LYS A 28 -12.49 -1.99 -9.67
C LYS A 28 -12.19 -1.45 -8.28
N LEU A 29 -11.45 -2.18 -7.45
CA LEU A 29 -11.12 -1.77 -6.09
C LEU A 29 -10.07 -0.66 -6.08
N ILE A 30 -8.99 -0.79 -6.87
CA ILE A 30 -7.95 0.24 -6.95
C ILE A 30 -8.47 1.55 -7.55
N ALA A 31 -9.43 1.49 -8.48
CA ALA A 31 -10.07 2.70 -9.01
C ALA A 31 -10.90 3.49 -7.98
N LYS A 32 -11.28 2.87 -6.85
CA LYS A 32 -11.92 3.58 -5.72
C LYS A 32 -10.91 4.24 -4.79
N CYS A 33 -9.64 3.86 -4.88
CA CYS A 33 -8.57 4.44 -4.08
C CYS A 33 -8.15 5.78 -4.70
N ALA A 34 -8.27 6.86 -3.93
CA ALA A 34 -7.80 8.16 -4.39
C ALA A 34 -6.27 8.23 -4.36
N ASP A 35 -5.71 8.98 -5.32
CA ASP A 35 -4.30 9.35 -5.30
C ASP A 35 -4.00 10.31 -4.13
N PHE A 36 -2.73 10.46 -3.76
CA PHE A 36 -2.31 11.40 -2.73
C PHE A 36 -1.58 12.62 -3.30
N SER A 37 -1.13 12.58 -4.55
CA SER A 37 -0.37 13.66 -5.19
C SER A 37 -1.22 14.86 -5.61
N THR A 38 -2.52 14.68 -5.86
CA THR A 38 -3.38 15.80 -6.32
C THR A 38 -3.70 16.82 -5.23
N GLY A 39 -3.37 16.55 -3.97
CA GLY A 39 -3.67 17.44 -2.84
C GLY A 39 -5.18 17.67 -2.61
N THR A 40 -6.03 16.90 -3.29
CA THR A 40 -7.49 17.09 -3.30
C THR A 40 -8.17 16.74 -1.98
N GLY A 41 -7.44 16.10 -1.04
CA GLY A 41 -8.02 15.64 0.22
C GLY A 41 -9.01 14.48 0.05
N ASN A 42 -9.02 13.82 -1.11
CA ASN A 42 -9.93 12.73 -1.42
C ASN A 42 -9.46 11.35 -0.92
N TYR A 43 -8.26 11.26 -0.31
CA TYR A 43 -7.76 10.03 0.29
C TYR A 43 -8.75 9.52 1.36
N LYS A 44 -9.13 8.24 1.27
CA LYS A 44 -10.00 7.54 2.22
C LYS A 44 -9.36 6.24 2.65
N CYS A 45 -9.40 5.90 3.93
CA CYS A 45 -8.77 4.68 4.45
C CYS A 45 -9.50 3.41 3.99
N GLU A 46 -10.84 3.43 3.95
CA GLU A 46 -11.68 2.25 3.69
C GLU A 46 -11.41 1.58 2.33
N PRO A 47 -11.35 2.31 1.18
CA PRO A 47 -11.02 1.71 -0.10
C PRO A 47 -9.68 0.96 -0.11
N TYR A 48 -8.67 1.47 0.61
CA TYR A 48 -7.37 0.81 0.72
C TYR A 48 -7.44 -0.44 1.62
N LEU A 49 -8.25 -0.42 2.68
CA LEU A 49 -8.48 -1.60 3.52
C LEU A 49 -9.15 -2.73 2.75
N ASP A 50 -10.16 -2.40 1.95
CA ASP A 50 -10.85 -3.38 1.09
C ASP A 50 -9.92 -3.95 0.02
N LEU A 51 -9.12 -3.08 -0.62
CA LEU A 51 -8.15 -3.50 -1.62
C LEU A 51 -7.06 -4.40 -1.02
N ALA A 52 -6.48 -4.03 0.11
CA ALA A 52 -5.47 -4.83 0.80
C ALA A 52 -6.04 -6.18 1.27
N SER A 53 -7.27 -6.18 1.83
CA SER A 53 -7.97 -7.40 2.24
C SER A 53 -8.20 -8.34 1.05
N TYR A 54 -8.64 -7.80 -0.09
CA TYR A 54 -8.80 -8.57 -1.32
C TYR A 54 -7.47 -9.19 -1.78
N VAL A 55 -6.39 -8.42 -1.84
CA VAL A 55 -5.08 -8.93 -2.27
C VAL A 55 -4.57 -10.03 -1.34
N GLN A 56 -4.77 -9.88 -0.02
CA GLN A 56 -4.40 -10.89 0.97
C GLN A 56 -5.27 -12.16 0.91
N SER A 57 -6.46 -12.09 0.30
CA SER A 57 -7.31 -13.27 0.08
C SER A 57 -6.89 -14.14 -1.10
N LEU A 58 -5.97 -13.65 -1.93
CA LEU A 58 -5.43 -14.38 -3.07
C LEU A 58 -4.29 -15.31 -2.62
N GLU A 59 -4.04 -16.37 -3.40
CA GLU A 59 -2.82 -17.14 -3.26
C GLU A 59 -1.59 -16.24 -3.47
N PRO A 60 -0.48 -16.41 -2.72
CA PRO A 60 0.65 -15.47 -2.77
C PRO A 60 1.19 -15.20 -4.18
N THR A 61 1.30 -16.22 -5.03
CA THR A 61 1.74 -16.07 -6.42
C THR A 61 0.76 -15.25 -7.26
N GLN A 62 -0.54 -15.37 -6.99
CA GLN A 62 -1.57 -14.61 -7.67
C GLN A 62 -1.61 -13.16 -7.17
N ALA A 63 -1.43 -12.93 -5.87
CA ALA A 63 -1.33 -11.60 -5.28
C ALA A 63 -0.18 -10.80 -5.92
N ILE A 64 1.01 -11.40 -6.01
CA ILE A 64 2.16 -10.78 -6.67
C ILE A 64 1.87 -10.53 -8.16
N PHE A 65 1.29 -11.50 -8.86
CA PHE A 65 0.94 -11.33 -10.27
C PHE A 65 0.02 -10.12 -10.52
N VAL A 66 -1.08 -9.99 -9.78
CA VAL A 66 -2.02 -8.86 -9.99
C VAL A 66 -1.40 -7.50 -9.64
N LEU A 67 -0.56 -7.45 -8.59
CA LEU A 67 0.18 -6.23 -8.22
C LEU A 67 1.15 -5.83 -9.32
N THR A 68 1.94 -6.78 -9.83
CA THR A 68 2.91 -6.53 -10.90
C THR A 68 2.23 -6.13 -12.21
N GLU A 69 1.17 -6.82 -12.62
CA GLU A 69 0.45 -6.48 -13.86
C GLU A 69 -0.20 -5.10 -13.77
N CYS A 70 -0.77 -4.71 -12.62
CA CYS A 70 -1.28 -3.35 -12.44
C CYS A 70 -0.15 -2.31 -12.51
N ALA A 71 0.95 -2.52 -11.79
CA ALA A 71 2.07 -1.58 -11.74
C ALA A 71 2.70 -1.35 -13.14
N LYS A 72 2.79 -2.39 -13.98
CA LYS A 72 3.27 -2.27 -15.37
C LYS A 72 2.42 -1.35 -16.25
N THR A 73 1.16 -1.10 -15.88
CA THR A 73 0.30 -0.21 -16.68
C THR A 73 0.67 1.27 -16.54
N GLY A 74 1.46 1.64 -15.52
CA GLY A 74 1.74 3.03 -15.16
C GLY A 74 0.50 3.81 -14.70
N LYS A 75 -0.61 3.13 -14.42
CA LYS A 75 -1.83 3.70 -13.84
C LYS A 75 -1.81 3.46 -12.34
N PHE A 76 -2.48 4.34 -11.60
CA PHE A 76 -2.64 4.22 -10.16
C PHE A 76 -1.31 4.22 -9.37
N GLU A 77 -0.32 4.98 -9.85
CA GLU A 77 1.04 5.02 -9.27
C GLU A 77 1.02 5.25 -7.76
N ASP A 78 0.33 6.31 -7.32
CA ASP A 78 0.18 6.65 -5.90
C ASP A 78 -0.53 5.55 -5.09
N GLN A 79 -1.63 5.03 -5.63
CA GLN A 79 -2.42 3.98 -4.98
C GLN A 79 -1.59 2.71 -4.79
N MET A 80 -0.81 2.34 -5.81
CA MET A 80 0.06 1.17 -5.76
C MET A 80 1.18 1.35 -4.73
N ILE A 81 1.73 2.56 -4.57
CA ILE A 81 2.74 2.85 -3.54
C ILE A 81 2.13 2.67 -2.13
N VAL A 82 0.94 3.23 -1.89
CA VAL A 82 0.23 3.07 -0.60
C VAL A 82 -0.07 1.61 -0.33
N LEU A 83 -0.64 0.90 -1.31
CA LEU A 83 -0.97 -0.52 -1.17
C LEU A 83 0.29 -1.36 -0.89
N THR A 84 1.38 -1.10 -1.60
CA THR A 84 2.66 -1.79 -1.38
C THR A 84 3.18 -1.54 0.04
N LYS A 85 3.07 -0.31 0.55
CA LYS A 85 3.41 0.03 1.94
C LYS A 85 2.55 -0.68 2.98
N MET A 86 1.32 -1.05 2.65
CA MET A 86 0.47 -1.85 3.53
C MET A 86 0.86 -3.33 3.48
N LEU A 87 1.19 -3.87 2.30
CA LEU A 87 1.38 -5.30 2.10
C LEU A 87 2.80 -5.80 2.44
N PHE A 88 3.79 -4.90 2.49
CA PHE A 88 5.18 -5.25 2.76
C PHE A 88 5.73 -4.50 3.98
N GLU A 89 6.54 -5.21 4.77
CA GLU A 89 7.29 -4.67 5.90
C GLU A 89 8.79 -5.00 5.78
N SER A 90 9.64 -4.29 6.53
CA SER A 90 11.08 -4.51 6.51
C SER A 90 11.47 -5.92 6.95
N LYS A 91 12.43 -6.51 6.26
CA LYS A 91 13.12 -7.72 6.76
C LYS A 91 14.04 -7.36 7.94
N ASN A 92 14.00 -8.16 9.01
CA ASN A 92 14.93 -8.10 10.16
C ASN A 92 15.06 -6.71 10.82
N ASP A 93 13.96 -5.97 10.97
CA ASP A 93 13.95 -4.62 11.58
C ASP A 93 14.89 -3.60 10.91
N SER A 94 15.31 -3.88 9.67
CA SER A 94 16.11 -2.94 8.88
C SER A 94 15.24 -1.75 8.45
N PRO A 95 15.81 -0.54 8.29
CA PRO A 95 15.03 0.59 7.78
C PRO A 95 14.43 0.27 6.42
N PHE A 96 13.09 0.28 6.33
CA PHE A 96 12.42 0.10 5.04
C PHE A 96 12.47 1.41 4.26
N ARG A 97 13.12 1.40 3.10
CA ARG A 97 13.30 2.63 2.30
C ARG A 97 11.95 3.23 1.93
N ARG A 98 11.87 4.55 1.98
CA ARG A 98 10.73 5.33 1.47
C ARG A 98 10.67 5.33 -0.07
N PRO A 99 9.49 5.49 -0.69
CA PRO A 99 9.39 5.70 -2.13
C PRO A 99 10.05 7.04 -2.54
N MET A 100 10.74 7.07 -3.68
CA MET A 100 11.41 8.27 -4.20
C MET A 100 10.47 9.11 -5.07
N ILE A 101 9.40 9.61 -4.45
CA ILE A 101 8.30 10.35 -5.10
C ILE A 101 8.35 11.87 -4.86
N GLY A 102 9.48 12.38 -4.37
CA GLY A 102 9.72 13.80 -4.15
C GLY A 102 9.85 14.19 -2.67
N GLY A 103 9.62 15.48 -2.41
CA GLY A 103 9.70 16.11 -1.10
C GLY A 103 8.32 16.22 -0.44
N ALA A 104 8.04 15.37 0.55
CA ALA A 104 6.79 15.37 1.30
C ALA A 104 6.54 16.69 2.06
N ILE A 105 5.29 17.14 2.05
CA ILE A 105 4.78 18.25 2.86
C ILE A 105 4.13 17.66 4.11
N PHE A 106 4.87 17.65 5.22
CA PHE A 106 4.43 17.08 6.49
C PHE A 106 3.58 18.04 7.34
N LEU A 107 2.86 17.46 8.30
CA LEU A 107 1.97 18.13 9.24
C LEU A 107 2.63 18.27 10.62
N GLY A 108 2.16 19.20 11.46
CA GLY A 108 2.60 19.27 12.87
C GLY A 108 4.11 19.47 13.09
N ASN A 109 4.79 20.14 12.15
CA ASN A 109 6.25 20.35 12.15
C ASN A 109 7.07 19.04 12.19
N THR A 110 6.50 17.96 11.66
CA THR A 110 7.19 16.66 11.53
C THR A 110 8.02 16.59 10.25
N THR A 111 8.84 15.55 10.16
CA THR A 111 9.86 15.32 9.14
C THR A 111 9.93 13.83 8.81
N TYR A 112 10.77 13.44 7.85
CA TYR A 112 10.99 12.03 7.52
C TYR A 112 11.45 11.16 8.71
N ASP A 113 12.23 11.73 9.62
CA ASP A 113 12.72 10.99 10.79
C ASP A 113 11.59 10.59 11.76
N ASP A 114 10.46 11.32 11.72
CA ASP A 114 9.29 11.02 12.55
C ASP A 114 8.39 9.95 11.89
N TRP A 115 8.51 9.78 10.57
CA TRP A 115 7.59 9.03 9.72
C TRP A 115 8.32 8.11 8.75
N THR A 116 8.88 7.02 9.28
CA THR A 116 9.59 6.00 8.48
C THR A 116 8.68 5.28 7.46
N SER A 117 7.36 5.36 7.65
CA SER A 117 6.36 4.67 6.83
C SER A 117 5.73 5.54 5.73
N GLU A 118 6.19 6.78 5.55
CA GLU A 118 5.78 7.71 4.48
C GLU A 118 5.53 7.00 3.12
N PRO A 119 4.40 7.26 2.43
CA PRO A 119 3.41 8.34 2.60
C PRO A 119 2.37 8.14 3.71
N ILE A 120 2.27 6.94 4.29
CA ILE A 120 1.22 6.59 5.25
C ILE A 120 1.77 6.23 6.63
N GLU A 121 0.92 6.32 7.65
CA GLU A 121 1.15 5.66 8.93
C GLU A 121 0.00 4.70 9.19
N ILE A 122 0.33 3.47 9.61
CA ILE A 122 -0.67 2.45 9.92
C ILE A 122 -0.94 2.46 11.42
N ILE A 123 -2.12 2.97 11.81
CA ILE A 123 -2.55 3.04 13.21
C ILE A 123 -3.71 2.07 13.41
N ASN A 124 -3.57 1.09 14.31
CA ASN A 124 -4.60 0.06 14.55
C ASN A 124 -5.09 -0.63 13.26
N ASN A 125 -4.14 -0.89 12.35
CA ASN A 125 -4.36 -1.43 10.99
C ASN A 125 -5.21 -0.52 10.08
N VAL A 126 -5.16 0.80 10.27
CA VAL A 126 -5.81 1.80 9.41
C VAL A 126 -4.72 2.67 8.75
N PRO A 127 -4.64 2.74 7.41
CA PRO A 127 -3.62 3.51 6.71
C PRO A 127 -4.03 4.99 6.64
N PHE A 128 -3.40 5.85 7.42
CA PHE A 128 -3.61 7.30 7.32
C PHE A 128 -2.54 7.94 6.45
N LEU A 129 -2.96 8.77 5.49
CA LEU A 129 -2.05 9.63 4.75
C LEU A 129 -1.54 10.74 5.67
N ILE A 130 -0.22 10.81 5.88
CA ILE A 130 0.43 11.72 6.83
C ILE A 130 1.11 12.94 6.16
N THR A 131 0.95 13.05 4.84
CA THR A 131 1.49 14.12 4.01
C THR A 131 0.38 14.87 3.29
N ARG A 132 0.52 16.18 3.08
CA ARG A 132 -0.44 16.99 2.29
C ARG A 132 -0.15 17.03 0.78
N GLY A 133 0.96 16.44 0.36
CA GLY A 133 1.40 16.46 -1.02
C GLY A 133 2.92 16.40 -1.10
N TYR A 134 3.43 16.53 -2.32
CA TYR A 134 4.84 16.39 -2.63
C TYR A 134 5.32 17.52 -3.53
N PHE A 135 6.49 18.05 -3.24
CA PHE A 135 7.26 18.84 -4.19
C PHE A 135 8.07 17.90 -5.08
N ILE A 136 7.79 17.93 -6.37
CA ILE A 136 8.48 17.08 -7.35
C ILE A 136 9.73 17.82 -7.85
N GLY A 137 10.88 17.19 -7.65
CA GLY A 137 12.15 17.58 -8.27
C GLY A 137 12.65 16.45 -9.16
N GLY A 138 12.33 16.48 -10.45
CA GLY A 138 12.69 15.42 -11.41
C GLY A 138 11.55 14.46 -11.71
N LEU A 139 11.89 13.21 -12.07
CA LEU A 139 10.91 12.16 -12.36
C LEU A 139 10.68 11.33 -11.08
N PRO A 140 9.44 11.23 -10.57
CA PRO A 140 9.15 10.38 -9.42
C PRO A 140 9.40 8.89 -9.75
N GLU A 141 9.81 8.11 -8.75
CA GLU A 141 9.89 6.66 -8.85
C GLU A 141 8.53 6.06 -9.22
N SER A 142 8.52 5.12 -10.16
CA SER A 142 7.31 4.39 -10.52
C SER A 142 6.95 3.38 -9.42
N SER A 143 5.66 3.13 -9.27
CA SER A 143 5.11 2.11 -8.39
C SER A 143 5.64 0.71 -8.73
N LEU A 144 5.95 0.42 -10.00
CA LEU A 144 6.58 -0.83 -10.39
C LEU A 144 7.96 -1.00 -9.76
N HIS A 145 8.84 0.00 -9.88
CA HIS A 145 10.18 -0.06 -9.27
C HIS A 145 10.09 -0.14 -7.73
N TYR A 146 9.15 0.59 -7.13
CA TYR A 146 8.96 0.54 -5.69
C TYR A 146 8.42 -0.82 -5.22
N LEU A 147 7.50 -1.44 -5.97
CA LEU A 147 7.00 -2.80 -5.72
C LEU A 147 8.14 -3.82 -5.83
N GLU A 148 8.96 -3.75 -6.88
CA GLU A 148 10.12 -4.62 -7.06
C GLU A 148 11.10 -4.51 -5.87
N TYR A 149 11.38 -3.28 -5.43
CA TYR A 149 12.18 -3.04 -4.23
C TYR A 149 11.57 -3.72 -2.99
N CYS A 150 10.26 -3.61 -2.79
CA CYS A 150 9.56 -4.21 -1.66
C CYS A 150 9.56 -5.75 -1.72
N MET A 151 9.46 -6.33 -2.91
CA MET A 151 9.54 -7.78 -3.10
C MET A 151 10.95 -8.32 -2.82
N GLU A 152 12.00 -7.56 -3.17
CA GLU A 152 13.39 -7.96 -2.95
C GLU A 152 13.83 -7.77 -1.49
N ASN A 153 13.39 -6.68 -0.84
CA ASN A 153 13.93 -6.23 0.44
C ASN A 153 12.95 -6.37 1.62
N GLY A 154 11.66 -6.54 1.33
CA GLY A 154 10.61 -6.69 2.33
C GLY A 154 10.21 -8.13 2.59
N VAL A 155 9.30 -8.30 3.53
CA VAL A 155 8.51 -9.51 3.73
C VAL A 155 7.04 -9.15 3.65
N TRP A 156 6.21 -10.11 3.25
CA TRP A 156 4.76 -9.92 3.29
C TRP A 156 4.31 -9.68 4.72
N THR A 157 3.48 -8.67 4.95
CA THR A 157 3.08 -8.33 6.31
C THR A 157 2.26 -9.47 6.95
N ALA A 158 2.45 -9.66 8.26
CA ALA A 158 1.60 -10.54 9.06
C ALA A 158 0.25 -9.89 9.42
N VAL A 159 0.09 -8.58 9.19
CA VAL A 159 -1.15 -7.85 9.46
C VAL A 159 -2.24 -8.32 8.51
N VAL A 160 -3.36 -8.79 9.05
CA VAL A 160 -4.55 -9.11 8.25
C VAL A 160 -5.46 -7.89 8.16
N TYR A 161 -5.60 -7.33 6.97
CA TYR A 161 -6.49 -6.20 6.71
C TYR A 161 -7.93 -6.67 6.47
N LYS A 162 -8.86 -5.86 6.98
CA LYS A 162 -10.30 -6.04 6.84
C LYS A 162 -10.97 -4.67 6.90
N THR A 163 -12.19 -4.58 6.39
CA THR A 163 -13.07 -3.43 6.59
C THR A 163 -13.22 -3.16 8.09
N LYS A 164 -13.23 -1.87 8.44
CA LYS A 164 -13.26 -1.39 9.83
C LYS A 164 -14.63 -0.78 10.12
N THR A 165 -15.10 -0.91 11.36
CA THR A 165 -16.29 -0.17 11.79
C THR A 165 -15.97 1.31 11.98
N GLU A 166 -17.00 2.15 11.98
CA GLU A 166 -16.86 3.58 12.30
C GLU A 166 -16.17 3.81 13.66
N ASP A 167 -16.50 3.00 14.67
CA ASP A 167 -15.86 3.06 15.98
C ASP A 167 -14.36 2.71 15.92
N GLU A 168 -13.98 1.70 15.13
CA GLU A 168 -12.58 1.32 14.93
C GLU A 168 -11.80 2.41 14.20
N LEU A 169 -12.39 3.02 13.18
CA LEU A 169 -11.78 4.14 12.44
C LEU A 169 -11.59 5.37 13.35
N ASN A 170 -12.61 5.73 14.13
CA ASN A 170 -12.53 6.84 15.09
C ASN A 170 -11.50 6.57 16.19
N ALA A 171 -11.39 5.33 16.68
CA ALA A 171 -10.37 4.96 17.65
C ALA A 171 -8.95 5.07 17.07
N ALA A 172 -8.74 4.64 15.83
CA ALA A 172 -7.48 4.79 15.12
C ALA A 172 -7.13 6.26 14.89
N LEU A 173 -8.09 7.07 14.45
CA LEU A 173 -7.92 8.51 14.27
C LEU A 173 -7.55 9.20 15.59
N LYS A 174 -8.28 8.90 16.68
CA LYS A 174 -7.98 9.45 18.00
C LYS A 174 -6.56 9.08 18.45
N THR A 175 -6.11 7.87 18.15
CA THR A 175 -4.74 7.43 18.47
C THR A 175 -3.71 8.23 17.66
N LEU A 176 -3.94 8.43 16.36
CA LEU A 176 -3.08 9.25 15.51
C LEU A 176 -2.99 10.69 16.01
N LEU A 177 -4.12 11.34 16.27
CA LEU A 177 -4.16 12.76 16.68
C LEU A 177 -3.52 13.02 18.05
N ASN A 178 -3.56 12.05 18.96
CA ASN A 178 -2.92 12.14 20.29
C ASN A 178 -1.50 11.56 20.31
N GLY A 179 -0.95 11.14 19.17
CA GLY A 179 0.37 10.54 19.08
C GLY A 179 1.49 11.51 19.42
N SER A 180 2.54 11.02 20.08
CA SER A 180 3.70 11.83 20.49
C SER A 180 4.64 12.21 19.33
N LYS A 181 4.39 11.71 18.11
CA LYS A 181 5.19 12.02 16.92
C LYS A 181 5.00 13.49 16.47
N TRP A 182 3.87 14.11 16.80
CA TRP A 182 3.62 15.52 16.46
C TRP A 182 4.54 16.44 17.26
N LYS A 183 5.35 17.25 16.56
CA LYS A 183 6.29 18.21 17.17
C LYS A 183 5.62 19.53 17.57
N LYS A 184 4.39 19.74 17.11
CA LYS A 184 3.52 20.87 17.46
C LYS A 184 2.07 20.39 17.47
N GLU A 185 1.23 21.04 18.28
CA GLU A 185 -0.22 20.89 18.20
C GLU A 185 -0.72 21.08 16.75
N LEU A 186 -1.54 20.12 16.30
CA LEU A 186 -2.15 20.14 14.98
C LEU A 186 -3.16 21.28 14.88
N SER A 187 -3.16 21.99 13.75
CA SER A 187 -4.18 23.00 13.49
C SER A 187 -5.55 22.36 13.28
N LYS A 188 -6.62 23.17 13.33
CA LYS A 188 -7.97 22.72 12.99
C LYS A 188 -8.01 22.07 11.60
N ASP A 189 -7.34 22.67 10.62
CA ASP A 189 -7.31 22.17 9.24
C ASP A 189 -6.56 20.83 9.13
N ASP A 190 -5.55 20.59 9.97
CA ASP A 190 -4.84 19.30 10.05
C ASP A 190 -5.72 18.22 10.66
N VAL A 191 -6.45 18.54 11.71
CA VAL A 191 -7.43 17.63 12.31
C VAL A 191 -8.55 17.30 11.32
N ASP A 192 -9.09 18.31 10.64
CA ASP A 192 -10.17 18.11 9.67
C ASP A 192 -9.68 17.33 8.43
N PHE A 193 -8.40 17.49 8.04
CA PHE A 193 -7.76 16.64 7.02
C PHE A 193 -7.78 15.16 7.40
N PHE A 194 -7.40 14.79 8.62
CA PHE A 194 -7.43 13.38 9.03
C PHE A 194 -8.85 12.83 9.22
N LYS A 195 -9.77 13.64 9.75
CA LYS A 195 -11.19 13.25 9.84
C LYS A 195 -11.78 12.94 8.47
N ASN A 196 -11.43 13.73 7.46
CA ASN A 196 -11.88 13.49 6.10
C ASN A 196 -11.37 12.17 5.51
N GLN A 197 -10.36 11.51 6.08
CA GLN A 197 -9.90 10.20 5.59
C GLN A 197 -10.79 9.03 6.04
N ILE A 198 -11.64 9.23 7.06
CA ILE A 198 -12.52 8.19 7.63
C ILE A 198 -14.01 8.48 7.48
N ASN A 199 -14.37 9.65 6.96
CA ASN A 199 -15.75 10.09 6.73
C ASN A 199 -16.19 9.95 5.28
#